data_AF-A0A923Z017-F1
#
_entry.id   AF-A0A923Z017-F1
#
_cell.length_a   1.000
_cell.length_b   1.000
_cell.length_c   1.000
_cell.angle_alpha   90.00
_cell.angle_beta   90.00
_cell.angle_gamma   90.00
#
_symmetry.space_group_name_H-M   'P 1'
#
loop_
_entity.id
_entity.type
_entity.pdbx_description
1 polymer ?
#
loop_
_entity_poly.entity_id
_entity_poly.type
_entity_poly.pdbx_seq_one_letter_code
_entity_poly.pdbx_strand_id
1 'polypeptide(L)'
;MKIALFLLLYIFSVNSIAQNITFEQLEQFVINNNQTGKANESFNLIIKFIENNKDDKYINYKALILKSYVYKSLFNYTETLKTLDQAYIIGLQSNKISEVKANINLEKAYTLFDVLQYDASYKLMQILKKNNYRHIESADIAGMIMQEAYIDYLNKYYVLAEKKYDNAIILMEKANPKNLPLIYGKKMELYLKTNQKNLALRDFKLGLESASKFGMLKYKIYMYEKLREQQMQDNDWQNAFKTYQKIDAMNVVYNANNKNNQLAILEKDTEIKIKEFDLKQSTLTANFLIILCVILLCGLYLLYRFLKLNKEKNLFLKKENIRIRDELQILTSSLSSQGFTEIDLSIYKLSERQQVIIKLIRMGRTNKEIAAAIFISENTVKYHLKLIYDIINIENRAEFLKFINILKSPKEVNGI
;
A
#
# COMPACT_ATOMS: atom_id res chain seq x y z
N MET A 1 -21.47 -22.06 -15.45
CA MET A 1 -20.20 -22.30 -14.73
C MET A 1 -18.93 -22.01 -15.56
N LYS A 2 -19.00 -21.39 -16.75
CA LYS A 2 -17.81 -21.06 -17.58
C LYS A 2 -17.44 -19.57 -17.64
N ILE A 3 -18.26 -18.68 -17.06
CA ILE A 3 -18.02 -17.22 -17.06
C ILE A 3 -17.28 -16.76 -15.79
N ALA A 4 -17.37 -17.52 -14.69
CA ALA A 4 -16.67 -17.20 -13.43
C ALA A 4 -15.15 -17.50 -13.47
N LEU A 5 -14.69 -18.38 -14.35
CA LEU A 5 -13.27 -18.76 -14.44
C LEU A 5 -12.42 -17.74 -15.22
N PHE A 6 -13.04 -16.93 -16.08
CA PHE A 6 -12.34 -15.93 -16.89
C PHE A 6 -12.04 -14.63 -16.13
N LEU A 7 -12.85 -14.31 -15.10
CA LEU A 7 -12.62 -13.16 -14.22
C LEU A 7 -11.56 -13.43 -13.13
N LEU A 8 -11.33 -14.69 -12.77
CA LEU A 8 -10.27 -15.08 -11.81
C LEU A 8 -8.87 -15.12 -12.43
N LEU A 9 -8.76 -15.30 -13.75
CA LEU A 9 -7.48 -15.30 -14.48
C LEU A 9 -7.03 -13.89 -14.92
N TYR A 10 -7.92 -12.89 -14.89
CA TYR A 10 -7.58 -11.51 -15.23
C TYR A 10 -7.10 -10.69 -14.01
N ILE A 11 -7.39 -11.17 -12.79
CA ILE A 11 -6.92 -10.52 -11.54
C ILE A 11 -5.49 -10.94 -11.18
N PHE A 12 -4.94 -11.99 -11.80
CA PHE A 12 -3.62 -12.54 -11.46
C PHE A 12 -2.51 -12.38 -12.50
N SER A 13 -2.72 -11.63 -13.59
CA SER A 13 -1.70 -11.51 -14.66
C SER A 13 -1.15 -10.10 -14.92
N VAL A 14 -1.40 -9.14 -14.02
CA VAL A 14 -0.71 -7.83 -14.04
C VAL A 14 -0.01 -7.55 -12.71
N ASN A 15 0.68 -8.56 -12.17
CA ASN A 15 1.88 -8.31 -11.38
C ASN A 15 3.06 -8.77 -12.24
N SER A 16 3.34 -8.00 -13.30
CA SER A 16 4.72 -7.90 -13.75
C SER A 16 5.49 -7.49 -12.52
N ILE A 17 6.31 -8.40 -11.99
CA ILE A 17 7.29 -8.09 -10.96
C ILE A 17 8.24 -7.10 -11.63
N ALA A 18 7.88 -5.81 -11.60
CA ALA A 18 8.84 -4.76 -11.81
C ALA A 18 9.89 -5.03 -10.73
N GLN A 19 11.11 -5.39 -11.13
CA GLN A 19 12.21 -5.50 -10.17
C GLN A 19 12.25 -4.18 -9.41
N ASN A 20 11.87 -4.20 -8.13
CA ASN A 20 11.99 -3.05 -7.27
C ASN A 20 13.49 -2.80 -7.10
N ILE A 21 13.99 -1.78 -7.79
CA ILE A 21 15.38 -1.35 -7.64
C ILE A 21 15.60 -1.01 -6.16
N THR A 22 16.76 -1.37 -5.63
CA THR A 22 17.17 -0.96 -4.29
C THR A 22 17.62 0.50 -4.30
N PHE A 23 17.68 1.13 -3.12
CA PHE A 23 18.20 2.49 -3.02
C PHE A 23 19.67 2.56 -3.45
N GLU A 24 20.48 1.56 -3.11
CA GLU A 24 21.89 1.49 -3.49
C GLU A 24 22.05 1.41 -5.01
N GLN A 25 21.20 0.63 -5.69
CA GLN A 25 21.19 0.58 -7.16
C GLN A 25 20.80 1.93 -7.78
N LEU A 26 19.80 2.61 -7.20
CA LEU A 26 19.43 3.96 -7.63
C LEU A 26 20.59 4.94 -7.47
N GLU A 27 21.23 4.94 -6.30
CA GLU A 27 22.35 5.82 -5.99
C GLU A 27 23.52 5.62 -6.98
N GLN A 28 23.93 4.37 -7.21
CA GLN A 28 25.00 4.07 -8.18
C GLN A 28 24.62 4.51 -9.59
N PHE A 29 23.37 4.29 -10.00
CA PHE A 29 22.87 4.74 -11.29
C PHE A 29 22.95 6.27 -11.43
N VAL A 30 22.51 7.02 -10.41
CA VAL A 30 22.58 8.48 -10.39
C VAL A 30 24.03 8.98 -10.43
N ILE A 31 24.93 8.38 -9.63
CA ILE A 31 26.36 8.75 -9.62
C ILE A 31 26.99 8.58 -11.00
N ASN A 32 26.74 7.46 -11.67
CA ASN A 32 27.31 7.18 -12.99
C ASN A 32 26.73 8.09 -14.09
N ASN A 33 25.43 8.35 -14.04
CA ASN A 33 24.76 9.19 -15.03
C ASN A 33 25.08 10.68 -14.88
N ASN A 34 25.29 11.16 -13.64
CA ASN A 34 25.76 12.53 -13.40
C ASN A 34 27.20 12.77 -13.92
N GLN A 35 28.00 11.71 -14.11
CA GLN A 35 29.33 11.81 -14.72
C GLN A 35 29.30 11.75 -16.25
N THR A 36 28.19 11.30 -16.84
CA THR A 36 28.03 11.04 -18.28
C THR A 36 26.92 11.88 -18.91
N GLY A 37 26.46 12.94 -18.22
CA GLY A 37 25.53 13.92 -18.79
C GLY A 37 24.12 13.38 -19.00
N LYS A 38 23.76 12.30 -18.32
CA LYS A 38 22.47 11.61 -18.44
C LYS A 38 21.51 11.98 -17.31
N ALA A 39 21.50 13.25 -16.94
CA ALA A 39 20.68 13.77 -15.84
C ALA A 39 19.18 13.43 -16.00
N ASN A 40 18.66 13.45 -17.23
CA ASN A 40 17.28 13.08 -17.55
C ASN A 40 16.93 11.64 -17.16
N GLU A 41 17.84 10.69 -17.42
CA GLU A 41 17.62 9.29 -17.07
C GLU A 41 17.59 9.10 -15.55
N SER A 42 18.53 9.75 -14.84
CA SER A 42 18.56 9.77 -13.38
C SER A 42 17.27 10.34 -12.80
N PHE A 43 16.82 11.47 -13.33
CA PHE A 43 15.61 12.16 -12.88
C PHE A 43 14.36 11.27 -12.99
N ASN A 44 14.14 10.68 -14.16
CA ASN A 44 13.01 9.79 -14.40
C ASN A 44 13.02 8.57 -13.47
N LEU A 45 14.20 7.98 -13.25
CA LEU A 45 14.33 6.82 -12.38
C LEU A 45 14.06 7.17 -10.91
N ILE A 46 14.54 8.33 -10.45
CA ILE A 46 14.31 8.82 -9.08
C ILE A 46 12.81 9.03 -8.85
N ILE A 47 12.10 9.68 -9.78
CA ILE A 47 10.66 9.91 -9.63
C ILE A 47 9.90 8.58 -9.54
N LYS A 48 10.15 7.66 -10.49
CA LYS A 48 9.52 6.34 -10.48
C LYS A 48 9.82 5.58 -9.19
N PHE A 49 11.03 5.71 -8.66
CA PHE A 49 11.41 5.10 -7.39
C PHE A 49 10.62 5.69 -6.21
N ILE A 50 10.47 7.01 -6.13
CA ILE A 50 9.65 7.67 -5.10
C ILE A 50 8.20 7.21 -5.19
N GLU A 51 7.66 7.08 -6.41
CA GLU A 51 6.29 6.60 -6.63
C GLU A 51 6.07 5.17 -6.15
N ASN A 52 7.04 4.29 -6.37
CA ASN A 52 6.99 2.91 -5.91
C ASN A 52 7.16 2.78 -4.39
N ASN A 53 7.71 3.80 -3.72
CA ASN A 53 8.00 3.81 -2.29
C ASN A 53 7.24 4.92 -1.53
N LYS A 54 6.05 5.34 -1.99
CA LYS A 54 5.26 6.47 -1.44
C LYS A 54 5.06 6.45 0.09
N ASP A 55 5.01 5.25 0.67
CA ASP A 55 4.77 5.05 2.11
C ASP A 55 6.04 5.13 2.96
N ASP A 56 7.23 4.88 2.39
CA ASP A 56 8.50 4.98 3.12
C ASP A 56 9.08 6.39 3.04
N LYS A 57 8.78 7.19 4.07
CA LYS A 57 9.23 8.59 4.16
C LYS A 57 10.75 8.73 4.23
N TYR A 58 11.44 7.77 4.80
CA TYR A 58 12.90 7.82 4.91
C TYR A 58 13.57 7.52 3.56
N ILE A 59 13.08 6.50 2.84
CA ILE A 59 13.56 6.19 1.48
C ILE A 59 13.25 7.33 0.51
N ASN A 60 12.06 7.92 0.58
CA ASN A 60 11.71 9.09 -0.24
C ASN A 60 12.58 10.30 0.06
N TYR A 61 12.88 10.56 1.33
CA TYR A 61 13.85 11.57 1.73
C TYR A 61 15.21 11.35 1.04
N LYS A 62 15.75 10.14 1.10
CA LYS A 62 17.04 9.84 0.45
C LYS A 62 16.99 9.99 -1.08
N ALA A 63 15.90 9.55 -1.70
CA ALA A 63 15.71 9.73 -3.14
C ALA A 63 15.65 11.20 -3.55
N LEU A 64 15.06 12.07 -2.73
CA LEU A 64 15.06 13.52 -2.95
C LEU A 64 16.45 14.14 -2.75
N ILE A 65 17.28 13.63 -1.84
CA ILE A 65 18.70 14.01 -1.78
C ILE A 65 19.39 13.71 -3.12
N LEU A 66 19.19 12.51 -3.68
CA LEU A 66 19.73 12.19 -5.02
C LEU A 66 19.18 13.12 -6.11
N LYS A 67 17.89 13.48 -6.06
CA LYS A 67 17.29 14.47 -6.98
C LYS A 67 18.01 15.81 -6.87
N SER A 68 18.33 16.26 -5.65
CA SER A 68 19.08 17.50 -5.42
C SER A 68 20.49 17.46 -6.04
N TYR A 69 21.18 16.31 -5.99
CA TYR A 69 22.48 16.15 -6.64
C TYR A 69 22.40 16.26 -8.16
N VAL A 70 21.32 15.77 -8.76
CA VAL A 70 21.07 15.96 -10.20
C VAL A 70 20.97 17.44 -10.52
N TYR A 71 20.12 18.22 -9.84
CA TYR A 71 20.05 19.68 -10.08
C TYR A 71 21.36 20.41 -9.84
N LYS A 72 22.06 20.03 -8.77
CA LYS A 72 23.34 20.62 -8.42
C LYS A 72 24.37 20.39 -9.53
N SER A 73 24.40 19.19 -10.11
CA SER A 73 25.28 18.90 -11.25
C SER A 73 24.96 19.72 -12.51
N LEU A 74 23.72 20.21 -12.61
CA LEU A 74 23.26 21.12 -13.66
C LEU A 74 23.43 22.61 -13.32
N PHE A 75 24.08 22.91 -12.19
CA PHE A 75 24.22 24.28 -11.66
C PHE A 75 22.87 24.96 -11.34
N ASN A 76 21.79 24.19 -11.20
CA ASN A 76 20.49 24.70 -10.78
C ASN A 76 20.39 24.68 -9.24
N TYR A 77 21.10 25.59 -8.60
CA TYR A 77 21.16 25.68 -7.14
C TYR A 77 19.84 26.09 -6.49
N THR A 78 18.99 26.83 -7.22
CA THR A 78 17.64 27.20 -6.76
C THR A 78 16.77 25.95 -6.56
N GLU A 79 16.66 25.09 -7.59
CA GLU A 79 15.90 23.85 -7.46
C GLU A 79 16.60 22.84 -6.54
N THR A 80 17.94 22.88 -6.43
CA THR A 80 18.67 22.09 -5.43
C THR A 80 18.18 22.41 -4.02
N LEU A 81 18.19 23.68 -3.62
CA LEU A 81 17.76 24.10 -2.28
C LEU A 81 16.28 23.80 -2.01
N LYS A 82 15.41 24.08 -2.98
CA LYS A 82 13.98 23.77 -2.90
C LYS A 82 13.72 22.27 -2.77
N THR A 83 14.48 21.44 -3.48
CA THR A 83 14.41 19.98 -3.35
C THR A 83 14.89 19.51 -1.98
N LEU A 84 15.95 20.13 -1.43
CA LEU A 84 16.40 19.86 -0.06
C LEU A 84 15.33 20.26 0.97
N ASP A 85 14.60 21.36 0.76
CA ASP A 85 13.48 21.74 1.63
C ASP A 85 12.35 20.70 1.59
N GLN A 86 12.02 20.18 0.40
CA GLN A 86 11.05 19.09 0.26
C GLN A 86 11.54 17.81 0.96
N ALA A 87 12.80 17.43 0.74
CA ALA A 87 13.44 16.28 1.38
C ALA A 87 13.39 16.40 2.90
N TYR A 88 13.64 17.61 3.44
CA TYR A 88 13.55 17.88 4.86
C TYR A 88 12.15 17.63 5.41
N ILE A 89 11.12 18.22 4.79
CA ILE A 89 9.73 18.07 5.23
C ILE A 89 9.30 16.60 5.23
N ILE A 90 9.63 15.87 4.17
CA ILE A 90 9.31 14.44 4.05
C ILE A 90 10.10 13.61 5.07
N GLY A 91 11.40 13.87 5.20
CA GLY A 91 12.28 13.12 6.10
C GLY A 91 11.94 13.31 7.58
N LEU A 92 11.42 14.46 7.98
CA LEU A 92 10.93 14.70 9.36
C LEU A 92 9.75 13.80 9.76
N GLN A 93 9.04 13.21 8.79
CA GLN A 93 7.96 12.26 9.04
C GLN A 93 8.48 10.82 9.27
N SER A 94 9.79 10.59 9.15
CA SER A 94 10.41 9.29 9.40
C SER A 94 10.78 9.10 10.88
N ASN A 95 11.17 7.87 11.23
CA ASN A 95 11.73 7.54 12.55
C ASN A 95 13.19 8.01 12.74
N LYS A 96 13.83 8.60 11.73
CA LYS A 96 15.26 8.99 11.72
C LYS A 96 15.48 10.51 11.68
N ILE A 97 14.68 11.24 12.46
CA ILE A 97 14.63 12.71 12.46
C ILE A 97 16.01 13.37 12.65
N SER A 98 16.82 12.87 13.58
CA SER A 98 18.14 13.45 13.87
C SER A 98 19.14 13.29 12.72
N GLU A 99 19.12 12.14 12.06
CA GLU A 99 19.93 11.85 10.87
C GLU A 99 19.50 12.74 9.70
N VAL A 100 18.19 12.85 9.45
CA VAL A 100 17.63 13.73 8.42
C VAL A 100 18.06 15.18 8.63
N LYS A 101 17.95 15.70 9.85
CA LYS A 101 18.38 17.08 10.17
C LYS A 101 19.86 17.30 9.89
N ALA A 102 20.71 16.35 10.29
CA ALA A 102 22.15 16.45 10.10
C ALA A 102 22.51 16.46 8.59
N ASN A 103 21.99 15.50 7.84
CA ASN A 103 22.29 15.37 6.42
C ASN A 103 21.72 16.53 5.58
N ILE A 104 20.51 17.02 5.89
CA ILE A 104 19.96 18.20 5.20
C ILE A 104 20.80 19.45 5.47
N ASN A 105 21.24 19.64 6.71
CA ASN A 105 22.10 20.77 7.04
C ASN A 105 23.45 20.68 6.32
N LEU A 106 24.01 19.48 6.18
CA LEU A 106 25.24 19.25 5.42
C LEU A 106 25.04 19.64 3.94
N GLU A 107 24.01 19.10 3.29
CA GLU A 107 23.77 19.35 1.87
C GLU A 107 23.45 20.81 1.57
N LYS A 108 22.71 21.47 2.46
CA LYS A 108 22.49 22.91 2.38
C LYS A 108 23.79 23.68 2.60
N ALA A 109 24.63 23.31 3.56
CA ALA A 109 25.91 23.97 3.78
C ALA A 109 26.79 23.91 2.53
N TYR A 110 26.88 22.76 1.88
CA TYR A 110 27.61 22.59 0.63
C TYR A 110 27.01 23.41 -0.51
N THR A 111 25.69 23.38 -0.66
CA THR A 111 25.01 24.12 -1.73
C THR A 111 25.17 25.64 -1.56
N LEU A 112 25.07 26.13 -0.32
CA LEU A 112 25.28 27.55 0.01
C LEU A 112 26.73 27.97 -0.21
N PHE A 113 27.69 27.09 0.07
CA PHE A 113 29.10 27.34 -0.22
C PHE A 113 29.34 27.53 -1.73
N ASP A 114 28.72 26.69 -2.57
CA ASP A 114 28.88 26.76 -4.02
C ASP A 114 28.29 28.03 -4.64
N VAL A 115 27.26 28.61 -4.01
CA VAL A 115 26.69 29.92 -4.39
C VAL A 115 27.32 31.10 -3.63
N LEU A 116 28.51 30.88 -3.04
CA LEU A 116 29.32 31.89 -2.36
C LEU A 116 28.68 32.50 -1.09
N GLN A 117 27.62 31.89 -0.56
CA GLN A 117 26.98 32.28 0.71
C GLN A 117 27.71 31.66 1.90
N TYR A 118 28.98 32.02 2.06
CA TYR A 118 29.89 31.40 3.03
C TYR A 118 29.45 31.52 4.48
N ASP A 119 28.89 32.66 4.89
CA ASP A 119 28.42 32.85 6.27
C ASP A 119 27.24 31.92 6.61
N ALA A 120 26.31 31.73 5.66
CA ALA A 120 25.17 30.84 5.83
C ALA A 120 25.62 29.38 5.86
N SER A 121 26.52 29.00 4.96
CA SER A 121 27.17 27.68 4.94
C SER A 121 27.89 27.40 6.28
N TYR A 122 28.69 28.35 6.75
CA TYR A 122 29.44 28.22 8.00
C TYR A 122 28.54 28.01 9.21
N LYS A 123 27.44 28.78 9.32
CA LYS A 123 26.47 28.60 10.41
C LYS A 123 25.92 27.18 10.45
N LEU A 124 25.59 26.59 9.30
CA LEU A 124 25.12 25.21 9.24
C LEU A 124 26.22 24.20 9.61
N MET A 125 27.44 24.37 9.12
CA MET A 125 28.57 23.52 9.50
C MET A 125 28.84 23.55 11.01
N GLN A 126 28.69 24.71 11.65
CA GLN A 126 28.89 24.82 13.10
C GLN A 126 27.82 24.11 13.92
N ILE A 127 26.58 24.04 13.43
CA ILE A 127 25.54 23.21 14.04
C ILE A 127 25.94 21.73 14.01
N LEU A 128 26.49 21.25 12.88
CA LEU A 128 26.94 19.87 12.74
C LEU A 128 28.14 19.57 13.65
N LYS A 129 29.10 20.49 13.71
CA LYS A 129 30.28 20.39 14.59
C LYS A 129 29.91 20.35 16.06
N LYS A 130 28.98 21.22 16.50
CA LYS A 130 28.48 21.23 17.89
C LYS A 130 27.81 19.92 18.29
N ASN A 131 27.21 19.23 17.33
CA ASN A 131 26.62 17.91 17.51
C ASN A 131 27.63 16.76 17.29
N ASN A 132 28.93 17.05 17.33
CA ASN A 132 30.03 16.09 17.13
C ASN A 132 29.92 15.28 15.83
N TYR A 133 29.40 15.91 14.76
CA TYR A 133 29.22 15.27 13.45
C TYR A 133 28.40 13.98 13.48
N ARG A 134 27.47 13.86 14.44
CA ARG A 134 26.60 12.68 14.52
C ARG A 134 25.83 12.52 13.21
N HIS A 135 25.85 11.30 12.66
CA HIS A 135 25.24 10.92 11.38
C HIS A 135 25.91 11.48 10.12
N ILE A 136 27.12 12.03 10.23
CA ILE A 136 27.88 12.53 9.09
C ILE A 136 29.03 11.57 8.76
N GLU A 137 29.18 11.24 7.49
CA GLU A 137 30.24 10.35 7.00
C GLU A 137 31.62 11.00 7.08
N SER A 138 32.67 10.18 7.20
CA SER A 138 34.05 10.67 7.36
C SER A 138 34.52 11.54 6.19
N ALA A 139 34.06 11.23 4.97
CA ALA A 139 34.36 12.02 3.77
C ALA A 139 33.73 13.42 3.84
N ASP A 140 32.55 13.53 4.41
CA ASP A 140 31.84 14.80 4.56
C ASP A 140 32.40 15.66 5.68
N ILE A 141 32.88 15.03 6.76
CA ILE A 141 33.66 15.73 7.78
C ILE A 141 34.91 16.35 7.15
N ALA A 142 35.65 15.59 6.32
CA ALA A 142 36.80 16.11 5.61
C ALA A 142 36.43 17.26 4.65
N GLY A 143 35.30 17.15 3.94
CA GLY A 143 34.77 18.20 3.06
C GLY A 143 34.43 19.49 3.81
N MET A 144 33.76 19.40 4.96
CA MET A 144 33.47 20.56 5.80
C MET A 144 34.74 21.21 6.37
N ILE A 145 35.72 20.43 6.82
CA ILE A 145 37.01 20.97 7.29
C ILE A 145 37.73 21.72 6.17
N MET A 146 37.68 21.20 4.94
CA MET A 146 38.20 21.90 3.76
C MET A 146 37.45 23.22 3.49
N GLN A 147 36.12 23.24 3.60
CA GLN A 147 35.34 24.47 3.46
C GLN A 147 35.64 25.50 4.56
N GLU A 148 35.78 25.07 5.81
CA GLU A 148 36.26 25.93 6.90
C GLU A 148 37.65 26.48 6.61
N ALA A 149 38.57 25.66 6.08
CA ALA A 149 39.91 26.10 5.68
C ALA A 149 39.84 27.17 4.58
N TYR A 150 38.94 27.03 3.62
CA TYR A 150 38.74 28.03 2.57
C TYR A 150 38.19 29.34 3.13
N ILE A 151 37.26 29.28 4.08
CA ILE A 151 36.73 30.48 4.76
C ILE A 151 37.84 31.17 5.56
N ASP A 152 38.68 30.42 6.28
CA ASP A 152 39.85 30.97 6.98
C ASP A 152 40.85 31.61 6.00
N TYR A 153 41.04 31.00 4.83
CA TYR A 153 41.83 31.57 3.74
C TYR A 153 41.27 32.93 3.26
N LEU A 154 39.96 33.02 3.02
CA LEU A 154 39.31 34.28 2.61
C LEU A 154 39.47 35.35 3.70
N ASN A 155 39.40 34.95 4.97
CA ASN A 155 39.62 35.82 6.13
C ASN A 155 41.10 36.12 6.41
N LYS A 156 42.03 35.67 5.55
CA LYS A 156 43.48 35.86 5.64
C LYS A 156 44.15 35.16 6.84
N TYR A 157 43.48 34.19 7.47
CA TYR A 157 44.04 33.32 8.50
C TYR A 157 44.83 32.15 7.89
N TYR A 158 45.85 32.46 7.08
CA TYR A 158 46.51 31.47 6.22
C TYR A 158 47.13 30.28 6.97
N VAL A 159 47.79 30.52 8.11
CA VAL A 159 48.39 29.43 8.92
C VAL A 159 47.32 28.49 9.48
N LEU A 160 46.17 29.01 9.86
CA LEU A 160 45.05 28.21 10.35
C LEU A 160 44.41 27.42 9.21
N ALA A 161 44.18 28.09 8.07
CA ALA A 161 43.66 27.47 6.86
C ALA A 161 44.55 26.31 6.38
N GLU A 162 45.86 26.50 6.35
CA GLU A 162 46.84 25.47 5.95
C GLU A 162 46.73 24.21 6.83
N LYS A 163 46.72 24.38 8.16
CA LYS A 163 46.55 23.27 9.11
C LYS A 163 45.23 22.52 8.90
N LYS A 164 44.14 23.25 8.62
CA LYS A 164 42.84 22.63 8.33
C LYS A 164 42.86 21.89 6.99
N TYR A 165 43.50 22.42 5.96
CA TYR A 165 43.68 21.69 4.71
C TYR A 165 44.49 20.40 4.91
N ASP A 166 45.56 20.43 5.69
CA ASP A 166 46.34 19.22 6.00
C ASP A 166 45.51 18.15 6.71
N ASN A 167 44.71 18.55 7.70
CA ASN A 167 43.78 17.65 8.36
C ASN A 167 42.74 17.08 7.37
N ALA A 168 42.16 17.94 6.53
CA ALA A 168 41.18 17.52 5.53
C ALA A 168 41.78 16.54 4.50
N ILE A 169 43.04 16.72 4.09
CA ILE A 169 43.78 15.80 3.21
C ILE A 169 43.88 14.42 3.86
N ILE A 170 44.35 14.34 5.11
CA ILE A 170 44.52 13.07 5.84
C ILE A 170 43.20 12.32 5.97
N LEU A 171 42.11 13.03 6.28
CA LEU A 171 40.79 12.43 6.42
C LEU A 171 40.21 12.00 5.06
N MET A 172 40.33 12.83 4.03
CA MET A 172 39.80 12.56 2.70
C MET A 172 40.55 11.41 2.01
N GLU A 173 41.86 11.28 2.22
CA GLU A 173 42.66 10.18 1.69
C GLU A 173 42.13 8.82 2.16
N LYS A 174 41.75 8.72 3.44
CA LYS A 174 41.21 7.48 4.03
C LYS A 174 39.76 7.24 3.63
N ALA A 175 38.95 8.30 3.58
CA ALA A 175 37.50 8.17 3.44
C ALA A 175 37.05 8.14 1.98
N ASN A 176 37.56 9.04 1.12
CA ASN A 176 37.14 9.16 -0.27
C ASN A 176 38.23 9.80 -1.15
N PRO A 177 39.27 9.05 -1.52
CA PRO A 177 40.44 9.59 -2.22
C PRO A 177 40.11 10.17 -3.60
N LYS A 178 38.94 9.87 -4.19
CA LYS A 178 38.48 10.48 -5.46
C LYS A 178 38.29 12.00 -5.34
N ASN A 179 37.98 12.51 -4.15
CA ASN A 179 37.73 13.92 -3.89
C ASN A 179 38.96 14.68 -3.37
N LEU A 180 40.06 13.96 -3.10
CA LEU A 180 41.32 14.54 -2.65
C LEU A 180 41.89 15.65 -3.58
N PRO A 181 41.79 15.54 -4.93
CA PRO A 181 42.32 16.59 -5.81
C PRO A 181 41.72 17.97 -5.58
N LEU A 182 40.46 18.05 -5.14
CA LEU A 182 39.80 19.31 -4.83
C LEU A 182 40.51 20.02 -3.68
N ILE A 183 40.89 19.28 -2.63
CA ILE A 183 41.55 19.83 -1.44
C ILE A 183 42.95 20.32 -1.79
N TYR A 184 43.70 19.56 -2.60
CA TYR A 184 44.99 20.01 -3.12
C TYR A 184 44.86 21.29 -3.95
N GLY A 185 43.86 21.39 -4.82
CA GLY A 185 43.62 22.62 -5.58
C GLY A 185 43.29 23.82 -4.69
N LYS A 186 42.49 23.63 -3.64
CA LYS A 186 42.16 24.68 -2.67
C LYS A 186 43.36 25.11 -1.82
N LYS A 187 44.20 24.16 -1.41
CA LYS A 187 45.45 24.44 -0.69
C LYS A 187 46.49 25.11 -1.59
N MET A 188 46.55 24.72 -2.86
CA MET A 188 47.36 25.39 -3.88
C MET A 188 46.97 26.87 -4.02
N GLU A 189 45.68 27.22 -4.05
CA GLU A 189 45.22 28.63 -4.08
C GLU A 189 45.80 29.45 -2.92
N LEU A 190 45.83 28.88 -1.71
CA LEU A 190 46.43 29.53 -0.53
C LEU A 190 47.92 29.81 -0.73
N TYR A 191 48.67 28.84 -1.26
CA TYR A 191 50.10 29.01 -1.50
C TYR A 191 50.40 30.00 -2.64
N LEU A 192 49.59 30.01 -3.70
CA LEU A 192 49.69 31.02 -4.74
C LEU A 192 49.48 32.42 -4.14
N LYS A 193 48.44 32.58 -3.30
CA LYS A 193 48.13 33.87 -2.65
C LYS A 193 49.20 34.35 -1.68
N THR A 194 49.89 33.42 -1.01
CA THR A 194 50.99 33.71 -0.07
C THR A 194 52.37 33.73 -0.73
N ASN A 195 52.42 33.68 -2.07
CA ASN A 195 53.65 33.68 -2.88
C ASN A 195 54.61 32.51 -2.61
N GLN A 196 54.08 31.38 -2.11
CA GLN A 196 54.82 30.15 -1.84
C GLN A 196 54.79 29.20 -3.06
N LYS A 197 55.36 29.67 -4.18
CA LYS A 197 55.25 29.02 -5.50
C LYS A 197 55.66 27.54 -5.51
N ASN A 198 56.72 27.17 -4.78
CA ASN A 198 57.19 25.77 -4.71
C ASN A 198 56.14 24.84 -4.06
N LEU A 199 55.48 25.30 -3.00
CA LEU A 199 54.44 24.53 -2.32
C LEU A 199 53.17 24.45 -3.18
N ALA A 200 52.81 25.54 -3.85
CA ALA A 200 51.71 25.53 -4.82
C ALA A 200 51.94 24.51 -5.94
N LEU A 201 53.15 24.46 -6.52
CA LEU A 201 53.50 23.50 -7.57
C LEU A 201 53.52 22.06 -7.07
N ARG A 202 53.95 21.82 -5.82
CA ARG A 202 53.87 20.50 -5.19
C ARG A 202 52.41 20.03 -5.09
N ASP A 203 51.54 20.85 -4.53
CA ASP A 203 50.13 20.50 -4.33
C ASP A 203 49.39 20.39 -5.68
N PHE A 204 49.73 21.22 -6.66
CA PHE A 204 49.26 21.09 -8.04
C PHE A 204 49.63 19.72 -8.63
N LYS A 205 50.88 19.28 -8.49
CA LYS A 205 51.35 17.99 -8.98
C LYS A 205 50.60 16.83 -8.30
N LEU A 206 50.53 16.84 -6.96
CA LEU A 206 49.79 15.83 -6.18
C LEU A 206 48.31 15.78 -6.57
N GLY A 207 47.69 16.95 -6.74
CA GLY A 207 46.31 17.08 -7.20
C GLY A 207 46.11 16.47 -8.60
N LEU A 208 47.00 16.77 -9.55
CA LEU A 208 46.91 16.23 -10.91
C LEU A 208 47.14 14.71 -10.98
N GLU A 209 48.09 14.19 -10.21
CA GLU A 209 48.34 12.75 -10.11
C GLU A 209 47.11 12.04 -9.54
N SER A 210 46.57 12.54 -8.43
CA SER A 210 45.36 12.01 -7.81
C SER A 210 44.14 12.13 -8.75
N ALA A 211 43.96 13.26 -9.44
CA ALA A 211 42.86 13.43 -10.39
C ALA A 211 42.99 12.50 -11.59
N SER A 212 44.20 12.21 -12.05
CA SER A 212 44.45 11.25 -13.13
C SER A 212 44.13 9.83 -12.71
N LYS A 213 44.53 9.44 -11.50
CA LYS A 213 44.26 8.12 -10.92
C LYS A 213 42.77 7.77 -10.88
N PHE A 214 41.92 8.76 -10.59
CA PHE A 214 40.46 8.57 -10.46
C PHE A 214 39.64 9.10 -11.64
N GLY A 215 40.27 9.53 -12.73
CA GLY A 215 39.55 10.07 -13.91
C GLY A 215 38.78 11.38 -13.64
N MET A 216 39.17 12.16 -12.63
CA MET A 216 38.43 13.35 -12.18
C MET A 216 38.80 14.60 -12.98
N LEU A 217 38.37 14.66 -14.24
CA LEU A 217 38.70 15.74 -15.19
C LEU A 217 38.34 17.13 -14.68
N LYS A 218 37.19 17.28 -14.01
CA LYS A 218 36.74 18.56 -13.42
C LYS A 218 37.76 19.18 -12.46
N TYR A 219 38.47 18.36 -11.68
CA TYR A 219 39.47 18.87 -10.74
C TYR A 219 40.76 19.30 -11.45
N LYS A 220 41.12 18.64 -12.55
CA LYS A 220 42.23 19.09 -13.41
C LYS A 220 41.93 20.47 -14.00
N ILE A 221 40.75 20.63 -14.60
CA ILE A 221 40.30 21.91 -15.18
C ILE A 221 40.37 23.01 -14.12
N TYR A 222 39.79 22.78 -12.95
CA TYR A 222 39.82 23.73 -11.84
C TYR A 222 41.24 24.15 -11.43
N MET A 223 42.16 23.20 -11.23
CA MET A 223 43.54 23.52 -10.84
C MET A 223 44.30 24.29 -11.94
N TYR A 224 44.09 23.94 -13.21
CA TYR A 224 44.69 24.67 -14.32
C TYR A 224 44.12 26.08 -14.46
N GLU A 225 42.82 26.30 -14.19
CA GLU A 225 42.24 27.65 -14.13
C GLU A 225 42.91 28.48 -13.04
N LYS A 226 43.14 27.92 -11.84
CA LYS A 226 43.84 28.63 -10.77
C LYS A 226 45.30 28.93 -11.08
N LEU A 227 45.99 28.01 -11.75
CA LEU A 227 47.34 28.28 -12.26
C LEU A 227 47.33 29.41 -13.31
N ARG A 228 46.37 29.40 -14.23
CA ARG A 228 46.22 30.43 -15.27
C ARG A 228 45.91 31.79 -14.66
N GLU A 229 44.99 31.86 -13.71
CA GLU A 229 44.66 33.10 -12.98
C GLU A 229 45.92 33.71 -12.35
N GLN A 230 46.77 32.89 -11.71
CA GLN A 230 48.05 33.38 -11.19
C GLN A 230 49.00 33.85 -12.30
N GLN A 231 49.14 33.08 -13.39
CA GLN A 231 50.01 33.47 -14.51
C GLN A 231 49.59 34.81 -15.12
N MET A 232 48.28 35.06 -15.22
CA MET A 232 47.76 36.36 -15.66
C MET A 232 48.10 37.47 -14.66
N GLN A 233 47.99 37.22 -13.35
CA GLN A 233 48.39 38.19 -12.32
C GLN A 233 49.89 38.49 -12.34
N ASP A 234 50.72 37.49 -12.65
CA ASP A 234 52.16 37.62 -12.80
C ASP A 234 52.58 38.25 -14.15
N ASN A 235 51.62 38.60 -15.03
CA ASN A 235 51.84 39.05 -16.41
C ASN A 235 52.57 38.03 -17.31
N ASP A 236 52.53 36.75 -16.97
CA ASP A 236 53.05 35.64 -17.76
C ASP A 236 52.03 35.16 -18.80
N TRP A 237 51.74 36.03 -19.76
CA TRP A 237 50.73 35.81 -20.79
C TRP A 237 51.00 34.57 -21.66
N GLN A 238 52.28 34.26 -21.89
CA GLN A 238 52.67 33.12 -22.71
C GLN A 238 52.29 31.80 -22.04
N ASN A 239 52.59 31.63 -20.75
CA ASN A 239 52.21 30.41 -20.05
C ASN A 239 50.70 30.40 -19.72
N ALA A 240 50.08 31.55 -19.44
CA ALA A 240 48.63 31.66 -19.29
C ALA A 240 47.88 31.16 -20.54
N PHE A 241 48.35 31.52 -21.73
CA PHE A 241 47.78 31.05 -23.00
C PHE A 241 47.98 29.55 -23.21
N LYS A 242 49.17 29.00 -22.95
CA LYS A 242 49.41 27.54 -23.00
C LYS A 242 48.52 26.79 -22.02
N THR A 243 48.33 27.33 -20.82
CA THR A 243 47.42 26.75 -19.82
C THR A 243 45.97 26.80 -20.29
N TYR A 244 45.54 27.91 -20.88
CA TYR A 244 44.21 28.04 -21.49
C TYR A 244 43.96 26.96 -22.55
N GLN A 245 44.92 26.70 -23.45
CA GLN A 245 44.77 25.65 -24.47
C GLN A 245 44.55 24.25 -23.85
N LYS A 246 45.22 23.96 -22.72
CA LYS A 246 44.99 22.70 -21.98
C LYS A 246 43.59 22.66 -21.37
N ILE A 247 43.13 23.77 -20.78
CA ILE A 247 41.79 23.90 -20.22
C ILE A 247 40.74 23.68 -21.30
N ASP A 248 40.88 24.36 -22.44
CA ASP A 248 39.94 24.28 -23.56
C ASP A 248 39.82 22.84 -24.09
N ALA A 249 40.95 22.16 -24.32
CA ALA A 249 40.98 20.76 -24.72
C ALA A 249 40.27 19.84 -23.71
N MET A 250 40.45 20.08 -22.40
CA MET A 250 39.75 19.32 -21.37
C MET A 250 38.26 19.66 -21.30
N ASN A 251 37.86 20.91 -21.52
CA ASN A 251 36.47 21.35 -21.54
C ASN A 251 35.71 20.74 -22.71
N VAL A 252 36.32 20.57 -23.88
CA VAL A 252 35.71 19.85 -25.01
C VAL A 252 35.30 18.44 -24.59
N VAL A 253 36.21 17.69 -23.95
CA VAL A 253 35.92 16.33 -23.45
C VAL A 253 34.89 16.36 -22.32
N TYR A 254 35.02 17.29 -21.37
CA TYR A 254 34.12 17.40 -20.22
C TYR A 254 32.68 17.76 -20.65
N ASN A 255 32.51 18.71 -21.56
CA ASN A 255 31.20 19.17 -22.03
C ASN A 255 30.54 18.18 -22.98
N ALA A 256 31.31 17.48 -23.83
CA ALA A 256 30.78 16.39 -24.66
C ALA A 256 30.12 15.31 -23.80
N ASN A 257 30.67 15.06 -22.62
CA ASN A 257 30.14 14.13 -21.64
C ASN A 257 28.98 14.69 -20.80
N ASN A 258 28.68 16.00 -20.79
CA ASN A 258 27.75 16.63 -19.84
C ASN A 258 26.61 17.45 -20.49
N LYS A 259 25.98 16.94 -21.57
CA LYS A 259 24.95 17.69 -22.33
C LYS A 259 23.73 18.10 -21.47
N ASN A 260 23.59 19.40 -21.18
CA ASN A 260 22.71 19.94 -20.12
C ASN A 260 21.38 20.60 -20.52
N ASN A 261 21.00 20.73 -21.78
CA ASN A 261 20.00 21.75 -22.16
C ASN A 261 18.51 21.34 -22.16
N GLN A 262 18.08 20.23 -21.53
CA GLN A 262 16.68 19.76 -21.67
C GLN A 262 15.93 19.39 -20.37
N LEU A 263 16.58 19.41 -19.19
CA LEU A 263 15.93 18.83 -17.99
C LEU A 263 14.75 19.64 -17.44
N ALA A 264 14.82 20.97 -17.37
CA ALA A 264 13.75 21.76 -16.74
C ALA A 264 12.41 21.66 -17.50
N ILE A 265 12.46 21.53 -18.82
CA ILE A 265 11.29 21.29 -19.67
C ILE A 265 10.77 19.87 -19.43
N LEU A 266 11.68 18.88 -19.39
CA LEU A 266 11.33 17.49 -19.13
C LEU A 266 10.72 17.26 -17.74
N GLU A 267 11.17 17.98 -16.71
CA GLU A 267 10.57 17.92 -15.38
C GLU A 267 9.12 18.39 -15.41
N LYS A 268 8.86 19.56 -16.02
CA LYS A 268 7.50 20.07 -16.10
C LYS A 268 6.61 19.08 -16.86
N ASP A 269 7.10 18.51 -17.95
CA ASP A 269 6.37 17.50 -18.72
C ASP A 269 6.15 16.19 -17.95
N THR A 270 7.12 15.74 -17.14
CA THR A 270 7.00 14.53 -16.33
C THR A 270 6.06 14.74 -15.15
N GLU A 271 6.14 15.86 -14.43
CA GLU A 271 5.18 16.21 -13.39
C GLU A 271 3.75 16.33 -13.93
N ILE A 272 3.57 16.92 -15.12
CA ILE A 272 2.27 17.00 -15.80
C ILE A 272 1.75 15.59 -16.09
N LYS A 273 2.56 14.72 -16.70
CA LYS A 273 2.17 13.33 -17.00
C LYS A 273 1.81 12.53 -15.75
N ILE A 274 2.53 12.72 -14.65
CA ILE A 274 2.25 12.06 -13.38
C ILE A 274 0.93 12.55 -12.79
N LYS A 275 0.70 13.87 -12.77
CA LYS A 275 -0.58 14.44 -12.32
C LYS A 275 -1.74 13.97 -13.19
N GLU A 276 -1.57 13.91 -14.51
CA GLU A 276 -2.57 13.39 -15.43
C GLU A 276 -2.88 11.91 -15.17
N PHE A 277 -1.85 11.10 -14.90
CA PHE A 277 -2.01 9.70 -14.54
C PHE A 277 -2.75 9.52 -13.21
N ASP A 278 -2.36 10.26 -12.17
CA ASP A 278 -2.99 10.21 -10.84
C ASP A 278 -4.46 10.69 -10.91
N LEU A 279 -4.76 11.74 -11.68
CA LEU A 279 -6.13 12.20 -11.92
C LEU A 279 -6.95 11.13 -12.65
N LYS A 280 -6.38 10.49 -13.67
CA LYS A 280 -7.02 9.38 -14.38
C LYS A 280 -7.29 8.19 -13.45
N GLN A 281 -6.34 7.85 -12.58
CA GLN A 281 -6.51 6.79 -11.58
C GLN A 281 -7.59 7.14 -10.54
N SER A 282 -7.60 8.39 -10.06
CA SER A 282 -8.61 8.88 -9.11
C SER A 282 -10.02 8.90 -9.70
N THR A 283 -10.17 9.27 -10.97
CA THR A 283 -11.47 9.25 -11.65
C THR A 283 -11.98 7.84 -11.90
N LEU A 284 -11.10 6.90 -12.26
CA LEU A 284 -11.45 5.47 -12.38
C LEU A 284 -11.93 4.87 -11.06
N THR A 285 -11.23 5.15 -9.96
CA THR A 285 -11.63 4.67 -8.62
C THR A 285 -12.95 5.28 -8.16
N ALA A 286 -13.19 6.57 -8.40
CA ALA A 286 -14.46 7.21 -8.11
C ALA A 286 -15.63 6.60 -8.91
N ASN A 287 -15.44 6.36 -10.22
CA ASN A 287 -16.47 5.73 -11.06
C ASN A 287 -16.81 4.31 -10.59
N PHE A 288 -15.81 3.52 -10.19
CA PHE A 288 -16.02 2.20 -9.62
C PHE A 288 -16.87 2.26 -8.33
N LEU A 289 -16.57 3.20 -7.44
CA LEU A 289 -17.34 3.39 -6.19
C LEU A 289 -18.80 3.81 -6.46
N ILE A 290 -19.04 4.66 -7.46
CA ILE A 290 -20.39 5.07 -7.87
C ILE A 290 -21.17 3.86 -8.38
N ILE A 291 -20.58 3.04 -9.26
CA ILE A 291 -21.20 1.81 -9.77
C ILE A 291 -21.53 0.85 -8.62
N LEU A 292 -20.60 0.66 -7.68
CA LEU A 292 -20.81 -0.18 -6.50
C LEU A 292 -21.99 0.32 -5.64
N CYS A 293 -22.11 1.63 -5.42
CA CYS A 293 -23.23 2.22 -4.69
C CYS A 293 -24.57 1.99 -5.41
N VAL A 294 -24.61 2.13 -6.73
CA VAL A 294 -25.82 1.87 -7.52
C VAL A 294 -26.24 0.40 -7.42
N ILE A 295 -25.29 -0.54 -7.49
CA ILE A 295 -25.56 -1.97 -7.33
C ILE A 295 -26.12 -2.27 -5.93
N LEU A 296 -25.55 -1.67 -4.88
CA LEU A 296 -26.02 -1.82 -3.50
C LEU A 296 -27.44 -1.26 -3.32
N LEU A 297 -27.73 -0.09 -3.88
CA LEU A 297 -29.07 0.52 -3.84
C LEU A 297 -30.09 -0.33 -4.58
N CYS A 298 -29.75 -0.86 -5.76
CA CYS A 298 -30.58 -1.81 -6.48
C CYS A 298 -30.84 -3.08 -5.67
N GLY A 299 -29.81 -3.63 -5.01
CA GLY A 299 -29.94 -4.79 -4.12
C GLY A 299 -30.87 -4.52 -2.93
N LEU A 300 -30.72 -3.36 -2.26
CA LEU A 300 -31.60 -2.94 -1.18
C LEU A 300 -33.05 -2.76 -1.64
N TYR A 301 -33.26 -2.18 -2.83
CA TYR A 301 -34.59 -2.02 -3.40
C TYR A 301 -35.25 -3.38 -3.71
N LEU A 302 -34.50 -4.31 -4.31
CA LEU A 302 -34.98 -5.67 -4.58
C LEU A 302 -35.30 -6.42 -3.29
N LEU A 303 -34.46 -6.29 -2.26
CA LEU A 303 -34.70 -6.87 -0.93
C LEU A 303 -35.97 -6.29 -0.29
N TYR A 304 -36.16 -4.98 -0.34
CA TYR A 304 -37.37 -4.32 0.14
C TYR A 304 -38.63 -4.82 -0.59
N ARG A 305 -38.57 -4.90 -1.93
CA ARG A 305 -39.65 -5.48 -2.77
C ARG A 305 -39.97 -6.91 -2.36
N PHE A 306 -38.96 -7.75 -2.17
CA PHE A 306 -39.11 -9.14 -1.75
C PHE A 306 -39.75 -9.26 -0.37
N LEU A 307 -39.30 -8.48 0.60
CA LEU A 307 -39.86 -8.46 1.95
C LEU A 307 -41.33 -8.01 1.96
N LYS A 308 -41.66 -6.97 1.17
CA LYS A 308 -43.03 -6.47 1.02
C LYS A 308 -43.96 -7.54 0.41
N LEU A 309 -43.55 -8.19 -0.67
CA LEU A 309 -44.32 -9.24 -1.34
C LEU A 309 -44.58 -10.44 -0.41
N ASN A 310 -43.57 -10.89 0.34
CA ASN A 310 -43.75 -11.99 1.30
C ASN A 310 -44.72 -11.62 2.42
N LYS A 311 -44.71 -10.36 2.88
CA LYS A 311 -45.66 -9.88 3.89
C LYS A 311 -47.10 -9.88 3.38
N GLU A 312 -47.32 -9.42 2.15
CA GLU A 312 -48.63 -9.42 1.48
C GLU A 312 -49.15 -10.85 1.26
N LYS A 313 -48.29 -11.76 0.75
CA LYS A 313 -48.63 -13.17 0.57
C LYS A 313 -49.02 -13.85 1.88
N ASN A 314 -48.27 -13.61 2.96
CA ASN A 314 -48.56 -14.18 4.28
C ASN A 314 -49.88 -13.63 4.86
N LEU A 315 -50.20 -12.36 4.61
CA LEU A 315 -51.49 -11.79 5.03
C LEU A 315 -52.65 -12.40 4.25
N PHE A 316 -52.51 -12.57 2.94
CA PHE A 316 -53.50 -13.22 2.09
C PHE A 316 -53.77 -14.67 2.54
N LEU A 317 -52.71 -15.46 2.71
CA LEU A 317 -52.82 -16.85 3.19
C LEU A 317 -53.48 -16.95 4.57
N LYS A 318 -53.24 -15.99 5.47
CA LYS A 318 -53.93 -15.95 6.77
C LYS A 318 -55.42 -15.70 6.62
N LYS A 319 -55.83 -14.76 5.76
CA LYS A 319 -57.24 -14.47 5.48
C LYS A 319 -57.94 -15.67 4.84
N GLU A 320 -57.30 -16.30 3.86
CA GLU A 320 -57.80 -17.51 3.20
C GLU A 320 -58.02 -18.65 4.21
N ASN A 321 -57.02 -18.91 5.07
CA ASN A 321 -57.12 -19.94 6.10
C ASN A 321 -58.24 -19.68 7.12
N ILE A 322 -58.47 -18.42 7.50
CA ILE A 322 -59.59 -18.06 8.38
C ILE A 322 -60.91 -18.33 7.67
N ARG A 323 -61.07 -17.87 6.44
CA ARG A 323 -62.29 -18.11 5.65
C ARG A 323 -62.60 -19.60 5.49
N ILE A 324 -61.61 -20.42 5.15
CA ILE A 324 -61.77 -21.87 5.03
C ILE A 324 -62.22 -22.49 6.35
N ARG A 325 -61.68 -22.03 7.49
CA ARG A 325 -62.12 -22.50 8.82
C ARG A 325 -63.56 -22.10 9.12
N ASP A 326 -63.94 -20.87 8.83
CA ASP A 326 -65.29 -20.37 9.06
C ASP A 326 -66.31 -21.15 8.19
N GLU A 327 -65.96 -21.41 6.93
CA GLU A 327 -66.79 -22.21 6.01
C GLU A 327 -66.94 -23.66 6.47
N LEU A 328 -65.84 -24.29 6.91
CA LEU A 328 -65.87 -25.63 7.52
C LEU A 328 -66.73 -25.65 8.79
N GLN A 329 -66.65 -24.61 9.63
CA GLN A 329 -67.45 -24.52 10.85
C GLN A 329 -68.94 -24.37 10.54
N ILE A 330 -69.29 -23.54 9.56
CA ILE A 330 -70.67 -23.39 9.09
C ILE A 330 -71.20 -24.73 8.56
N LEU A 331 -70.46 -25.41 7.67
CA LEU A 331 -70.84 -26.73 7.17
C LEU A 331 -70.99 -27.76 8.31
N THR A 332 -70.08 -27.77 9.28
CA THR A 332 -70.15 -28.70 10.42
C THR A 332 -71.36 -28.39 11.30
N SER A 333 -71.68 -27.10 11.49
CA SER A 333 -72.83 -26.67 12.30
C SER A 333 -74.18 -26.93 11.61
N SER A 334 -74.27 -26.75 10.30
CA SER A 334 -75.47 -27.08 9.52
C SER A 334 -75.71 -28.59 9.49
N LEU A 335 -74.64 -29.38 9.36
CA LEU A 335 -74.68 -30.85 9.51
C LEU A 335 -75.12 -31.29 10.92
N SER A 336 -74.79 -30.52 11.97
CA SER A 336 -75.24 -30.82 13.35
C SER A 336 -76.69 -30.43 13.65
N SER A 337 -77.27 -29.48 12.88
CA SER A 337 -78.65 -29.01 13.03
C SER A 337 -79.69 -29.85 12.28
N GLN A 338 -79.27 -30.66 11.31
CA GLN A 338 -80.02 -31.81 10.82
C GLN A 338 -79.66 -32.99 11.71
N GLY A 339 -80.52 -33.34 12.68
CA GLY A 339 -80.25 -34.29 13.77
C GLY A 339 -79.69 -35.66 13.35
N PHE A 340 -78.38 -35.73 13.12
CA PHE A 340 -77.58 -36.94 13.10
C PHE A 340 -76.74 -36.99 14.37
N THR A 341 -77.42 -37.12 15.51
CA THR A 341 -76.80 -37.53 16.77
C THR A 341 -77.12 -38.99 17.03
N GLU A 342 -76.59 -39.87 16.17
CA GLU A 342 -76.26 -41.27 16.44
C GLU A 342 -75.77 -41.90 15.13
N ILE A 343 -74.47 -42.21 15.04
CA ILE A 343 -74.00 -43.15 14.01
C ILE A 343 -74.30 -44.53 14.56
N ASP A 344 -75.43 -45.09 14.13
CA ASP A 344 -75.79 -46.47 14.42
C ASP A 344 -74.78 -47.40 13.73
N LEU A 345 -73.96 -48.11 14.53
CA LEU A 345 -73.03 -49.10 14.00
C LEU A 345 -73.75 -50.30 13.34
N SER A 346 -75.08 -50.41 13.48
CA SER A 346 -75.90 -51.41 12.76
C SER A 346 -75.89 -51.22 11.24
N ILE A 347 -75.55 -50.01 10.75
CA ILE A 347 -75.46 -49.71 9.32
C ILE A 347 -74.26 -50.45 8.68
N TYR A 348 -73.23 -50.73 9.48
CA TYR A 348 -72.11 -51.55 9.06
C TYR A 348 -72.46 -53.03 9.31
N LYS A 349 -72.53 -53.83 8.23
CA LYS A 349 -72.79 -55.28 8.29
C LYS A 349 -71.61 -56.05 8.92
N LEU A 350 -71.37 -55.81 10.19
CA LEU A 350 -70.34 -56.44 11.00
C LEU A 350 -70.82 -57.83 11.43
N SER A 351 -69.96 -58.83 11.31
CA SER A 351 -70.27 -60.15 11.83
C SER A 351 -70.37 -60.12 13.36
N GLU A 352 -71.12 -61.06 13.94
CA GLU A 352 -71.23 -61.19 15.40
C GLU A 352 -69.86 -61.22 16.07
N ARG A 353 -68.89 -61.88 15.43
CA ARG A 353 -67.50 -61.98 15.90
C ARG A 353 -66.81 -60.60 15.94
N GLN A 354 -67.03 -59.75 14.93
CA GLN A 354 -66.47 -58.40 14.88
C GLN A 354 -67.12 -57.48 15.92
N GLN A 355 -68.44 -57.59 16.14
CA GLN A 355 -69.15 -56.82 17.15
C GLN A 355 -68.64 -57.11 18.57
N VAL A 356 -68.37 -58.39 18.87
CA VAL A 356 -67.75 -58.80 20.14
C VAL A 356 -66.35 -58.20 20.31
N ILE A 357 -65.54 -58.21 19.24
CA ILE A 357 -64.19 -57.59 19.27
C ILE A 357 -64.27 -56.08 19.52
N ILE A 358 -65.19 -55.37 18.87
CA ILE A 358 -65.41 -53.93 19.09
C ILE A 358 -65.79 -53.64 20.55
N LYS A 359 -66.69 -54.45 21.13
CA LYS A 359 -67.09 -54.31 22.54
C LYS A 359 -65.90 -54.44 23.50
N LEU A 360 -65.02 -55.41 23.26
CA LEU A 360 -63.83 -55.61 24.10
C LEU A 360 -62.79 -54.49 23.93
N ILE A 361 -62.67 -53.90 22.73
CA ILE A 361 -61.80 -52.74 22.50
C ILE A 361 -62.35 -51.49 23.21
N ARG A 362 -63.68 -51.30 23.21
CA ARG A 362 -64.34 -50.21 23.97
C ARG A 362 -64.10 -50.31 25.47
N MET A 363 -63.77 -51.50 25.98
CA MET A 363 -63.39 -51.74 27.37
C MET A 363 -61.88 -51.55 27.62
N GLY A 364 -61.11 -51.12 26.61
CA GLY A 364 -59.67 -50.85 26.72
C GLY A 364 -58.79 -52.09 26.59
N ARG A 365 -59.34 -53.26 26.23
CA ARG A 365 -58.56 -54.51 26.14
C ARG A 365 -57.55 -54.47 25.00
N THR A 366 -56.36 -54.97 25.26
CA THR A 366 -55.29 -55.18 24.26
C THR A 366 -55.63 -56.37 23.35
N ASN A 367 -55.01 -56.45 22.17
CA ASN A 367 -55.28 -57.55 21.22
C ASN A 367 -55.01 -58.93 21.84
N LYS A 368 -54.01 -59.04 22.73
CA LYS A 368 -53.69 -60.26 23.47
C LYS A 368 -54.78 -60.66 24.47
N GLU A 369 -55.35 -59.69 25.20
CA GLU A 369 -56.45 -59.95 26.13
C GLU A 369 -57.75 -60.29 25.40
N ILE A 370 -58.02 -59.66 24.26
CA ILE A 370 -59.17 -59.98 23.41
C ILE A 370 -59.05 -61.42 22.91
N ALA A 371 -57.88 -61.80 22.40
CA ALA A 371 -57.59 -63.14 21.90
C ALA A 371 -57.87 -64.21 22.97
N ALA A 372 -57.42 -63.96 24.20
CA ALA A 372 -57.69 -64.85 25.34
C ALA A 372 -59.18 -64.88 25.71
N ALA A 373 -59.87 -63.74 25.73
CA ALA A 373 -61.27 -63.64 26.15
C ALA A 373 -62.26 -64.35 25.22
N ILE A 374 -61.93 -64.48 23.93
CA ILE A 374 -62.77 -65.18 22.93
C ILE A 374 -62.11 -66.44 22.35
N PHE A 375 -61.05 -66.94 23.00
CA PHE A 375 -60.32 -68.18 22.69
C PHE A 375 -59.85 -68.30 21.23
N ILE A 376 -59.15 -67.29 20.71
CA ILE A 376 -58.51 -67.30 19.38
C ILE A 376 -57.07 -66.78 19.45
N SER A 377 -56.33 -66.83 18.33
CA SER A 377 -54.97 -66.27 18.27
C SER A 377 -54.98 -64.73 18.18
N GLU A 378 -53.93 -64.07 18.68
CA GLU A 378 -53.77 -62.61 18.56
C GLU A 378 -53.72 -62.15 17.09
N ASN A 379 -53.16 -62.97 16.21
CA ASN A 379 -53.09 -62.68 14.77
C ASN A 379 -54.50 -62.69 14.15
N THR A 380 -55.38 -63.56 14.60
CA THR A 380 -56.79 -63.58 14.18
C THR A 380 -57.53 -62.32 14.65
N VAL A 381 -57.23 -61.81 15.85
CA VAL A 381 -57.76 -60.52 16.32
C VAL A 381 -57.27 -59.36 15.46
N LYS A 382 -55.98 -59.32 15.10
CA LYS A 382 -55.43 -58.29 14.19
C LYS A 382 -56.09 -58.33 12.82
N TYR A 383 -56.34 -59.53 12.29
CA TYR A 383 -57.05 -59.71 11.04
C TYR A 383 -58.49 -59.15 11.10
N HIS A 384 -59.27 -59.53 12.12
CA HIS A 384 -60.62 -58.98 12.30
C HIS A 384 -60.61 -57.46 12.51
N LEU A 385 -59.61 -56.93 13.21
CA LEU A 385 -59.46 -55.49 13.40
C LEU A 385 -59.19 -54.76 12.10
N LYS A 386 -58.31 -55.29 11.24
CA LYS A 386 -58.07 -54.75 9.92
C LYS A 386 -59.36 -54.72 9.10
N LEU A 387 -60.13 -55.81 9.10
CA LEU A 387 -61.43 -55.84 8.42
C LEU A 387 -62.42 -54.83 9.00
N ILE A 388 -62.46 -54.66 10.32
CA ILE A 388 -63.31 -53.63 10.96
C ILE A 388 -62.88 -52.24 10.50
N TYR A 389 -61.58 -51.96 10.51
CA TYR A 389 -60.97 -50.70 10.09
C TYR A 389 -61.25 -50.39 8.62
N ASP A 390 -61.16 -51.40 7.74
CA ASP A 390 -61.50 -51.26 6.33
C ASP A 390 -63.01 -50.98 6.14
N ILE A 391 -63.88 -51.65 6.91
CA ILE A 391 -65.35 -51.46 6.82
C ILE A 391 -65.77 -50.05 7.24
N ILE A 392 -65.11 -49.48 8.25
CA ILE A 392 -65.41 -48.13 8.77
C ILE A 392 -64.48 -47.06 8.21
N ASN A 393 -63.59 -47.43 7.29
CA ASN A 393 -62.60 -46.58 6.63
C ASN A 393 -61.71 -45.77 7.60
N ILE A 394 -61.06 -46.45 8.54
CA ILE A 394 -60.13 -45.87 9.53
C ILE A 394 -58.79 -46.58 9.41
N GLU A 395 -57.67 -45.88 9.54
CA GLU A 395 -56.35 -46.49 9.26
C GLU A 395 -55.70 -47.12 10.48
N ASN A 396 -56.01 -46.66 11.69
CA ASN A 396 -55.29 -47.08 12.89
C ASN A 396 -56.14 -47.10 14.17
N ARG A 397 -55.63 -47.81 15.20
CA ARG A 397 -56.33 -47.98 16.48
C ARG A 397 -56.57 -46.68 17.24
N ALA A 398 -55.71 -45.67 17.08
CA ALA A 398 -55.87 -44.39 17.76
C ALA A 398 -57.05 -43.60 17.16
N GLU A 399 -57.18 -43.59 15.83
CA GLU A 399 -58.35 -43.05 15.14
C GLU A 399 -59.61 -43.85 15.46
N PHE A 400 -59.52 -45.19 15.52
CA PHE A 400 -60.66 -46.02 15.91
C PHE A 400 -61.14 -45.69 17.33
N LEU A 401 -60.20 -45.53 18.27
CA LEU A 401 -60.52 -45.14 19.66
C LEU A 401 -61.12 -43.73 19.72
N LYS A 402 -60.65 -42.79 18.90
CA LYS A 402 -61.24 -41.45 18.79
C LYS A 402 -62.65 -41.52 18.23
N PHE A 403 -62.86 -42.29 17.17
CA PHE A 403 -64.16 -42.53 16.54
C PHE A 403 -65.18 -43.11 17.52
N ILE A 404 -64.81 -44.14 18.29
CA ILE A 404 -65.72 -44.72 19.31
C ILE A 404 -65.84 -43.89 20.59
N ASN A 405 -64.87 -43.02 20.92
CA ASN A 405 -64.94 -42.13 22.07
C ASN A 405 -65.78 -40.88 21.80
N ILE A 406 -65.88 -40.43 20.54
CA ILE A 406 -66.90 -39.45 20.11
C ILE A 406 -68.32 -40.01 20.39
N LEU A 407 -68.48 -41.33 20.56
CA LEU A 407 -69.74 -42.03 20.86
C LEU A 407 -70.03 -42.31 22.37
N LYS A 408 -69.32 -41.70 23.34
CA LYS A 408 -69.57 -41.81 24.81
C LYS A 408 -69.59 -40.40 25.41
N SER A 409 -70.52 -39.88 26.24
CA SER A 409 -71.45 -40.36 27.31
C SER A 409 -72.31 -39.15 27.81
N PRO A 410 -73.24 -39.19 28.83
CA PRO A 410 -74.03 -40.28 29.48
C PRO A 410 -75.54 -39.99 29.81
N LYS A 411 -76.35 -41.06 30.01
CA LYS A 411 -77.24 -41.41 31.18
C LYS A 411 -77.94 -42.74 30.82
N GLU A 412 -77.83 -43.83 31.58
CA GLU A 412 -78.50 -44.05 32.87
C GLU A 412 -77.58 -44.64 33.96
N VAL A 413 -77.74 -44.10 35.17
CA VAL A 413 -77.55 -44.80 36.45
C VAL A 413 -78.96 -44.91 37.02
N ASN A 414 -79.48 -46.13 37.21
CA ASN A 414 -80.72 -46.35 37.97
C ASN A 414 -80.39 -46.51 39.46
N GLY A 415 -81.25 -45.96 40.31
CA GLY A 415 -81.22 -46.22 41.74
C GLY A 415 -81.46 -47.69 42.06
N ILE A 416 -80.70 -48.22 43.02
CA ILE A 416 -81.09 -48.53 44.41
C ILE A 416 -79.84 -48.33 45.26
#